data_AF-A0A2S6I290-F1
#
_entry.id   AF-A0A2S6I290-F1
#
_cell.length_a   1.000
_cell.length_b   1.000
_cell.length_c   1.000
_cell.angle_alpha   90.00
_cell.angle_beta   90.00
_cell.angle_gamma   90.00
#
_symmetry.space_group_name_H-M   'P 1'
#
loop_
_entity.id
_entity.type
_entity.pdbx_description
1 polymer ?
#
loop_
_entity_poly.entity_id
_entity_poly.type
_entity_poly.pdbx_seq_one_letter_code
_entity_poly.pdbx_strand_id
1 'polypeptide(L)'
;MKPEQGPDYTRTILIGGLVVLSLLLLLRIYPPLAFTAFLLAAAVAFVLVGGSVTQWLRGNARPQADESEFAQRVSERLRDCRQREERFRDEGERILKSIATLRDDLSRNTSVDPTEVKKAEDVIRELEAEFSLRHAKAGFFAECAQQLKELLDRHRLMESISARRRELRNLRQTNYDDEAVVEETRFHIEQDSIELDTIVELSNNAAGSSKAEQANALRRRLEQLRGTLGRKDRPEQQAS
;
A
#
# COMPACT_ATOMS: atom_id res chain seq x y z
N MET A 1 11.02 37.97 5.52
CA MET A 1 11.57 36.76 4.87
C MET A 1 12.75 36.27 5.70
N LYS A 2 12.60 35.18 6.45
CA LYS A 2 13.69 34.53 7.17
C LYS A 2 14.30 33.48 6.23
N PRO A 3 15.61 33.47 5.97
CA PRO A 3 16.20 32.41 5.16
C PRO A 3 16.18 31.09 5.95
N GLU A 4 15.71 30.04 5.27
CA GLU A 4 15.76 28.66 5.73
C GLU A 4 17.23 28.24 5.90
N GLN A 5 17.61 27.91 7.13
CA GLN A 5 18.89 27.27 7.43
C GLN A 5 18.76 25.78 7.12
N GLY A 6 19.05 25.39 5.88
CA GLY A 6 19.40 24.01 5.57
C GLY A 6 20.66 23.60 6.36
N PRO A 7 20.88 22.29 6.60
CA PRO A 7 22.10 21.84 7.27
C PRO A 7 23.33 22.31 6.49
N ASP A 8 24.11 23.21 7.08
CA ASP A 8 25.33 23.79 6.49
C ASP A 8 26.41 22.70 6.32
N TYR A 9 26.31 21.92 5.25
CA TYR A 9 27.30 20.90 4.87
C TYR A 9 28.70 21.50 4.67
N THR A 10 28.78 22.78 4.28
CA THR A 10 30.03 23.54 4.20
C THR A 10 30.70 23.68 5.56
N ARG A 11 29.93 23.94 6.62
CA ARG A 11 30.45 24.06 7.99
C ARG A 11 30.92 22.72 8.54
N THR A 12 30.21 21.63 8.26
CA THR A 12 30.61 20.29 8.71
C THR A 12 31.87 19.79 7.99
N ILE A 13 32.01 20.05 6.69
CA ILE A 13 33.22 19.71 5.93
C ILE A 13 34.43 20.50 6.43
N LEU A 14 34.27 21.80 6.73
CA LEU A 14 35.36 22.63 7.27
C LEU A 14 35.81 22.17 8.67
N ILE A 15 34.87 21.86 9.56
CA ILE A 15 35.18 21.35 10.91
C ILE A 15 35.86 19.98 10.80
N GLY A 16 35.35 19.07 9.95
CA GLY A 16 35.94 17.76 9.71
C GLY A 16 37.37 17.85 9.18
N GLY A 17 37.63 18.73 8.21
CA GLY A 17 38.96 18.97 7.66
C GLY A 17 39.95 19.47 8.71
N LEU A 18 39.52 20.39 9.58
CA LEU A 18 40.37 20.94 10.64
C LEU A 18 40.74 19.90 11.71
N VAL A 19 39.82 19.00 12.06
CA VAL A 19 40.07 17.89 12.99
C VAL A 19 41.07 16.89 12.41
N VAL A 20 40.92 16.52 11.13
CA VAL A 20 41.85 15.59 10.45
C VAL A 20 43.25 16.20 10.33
N LEU A 21 43.33 17.48 9.98
CA LEU A 21 44.61 18.21 9.90
C LEU A 21 45.32 18.26 11.28
N SER A 22 44.56 18.57 12.34
CA SER A 22 45.06 18.59 13.71
C SER A 22 45.60 17.22 14.14
N LEU A 23 44.88 16.14 13.83
CA LEU A 23 45.28 14.77 14.13
C LEU A 23 46.58 14.37 13.41
N LEU A 24 46.73 14.74 12.13
CA LEU A 24 47.93 14.48 11.34
C LEU A 24 49.15 15.23 11.88
N LEU A 25 48.95 16.46 12.35
CA LEU A 25 50.02 17.28 12.93
C LEU A 25 50.46 16.73 14.29
N LEU A 26 49.51 16.25 15.12
CA LEU A 26 49.80 15.55 16.37
C LEU A 26 50.56 14.24 16.16
N LEU A 27 50.21 13.46 15.12
CA LEU A 27 50.91 12.21 14.78
C LEU A 27 52.40 12.45 14.47
N ARG A 28 52.73 13.61 13.90
CA ARG A 28 54.11 14.00 13.55
C ARG A 28 54.96 14.34 14.78
N ILE A 29 54.37 14.93 15.82
CA ILE A 29 55.10 15.48 16.97
C ILE A 29 55.12 14.47 18.14
N TYR A 30 53.99 13.82 18.44
CA TYR A 30 53.86 12.86 19.54
C TYR A 30 52.94 11.68 19.18
N PRO A 31 53.52 10.57 18.64
CA PRO A 31 52.77 9.39 18.24
C PRO A 31 51.84 8.78 19.30
N PRO A 32 52.22 8.65 20.59
CA PRO A 32 51.34 8.02 21.58
C PRO A 32 50.10 8.88 21.91
N LEU A 33 50.23 10.21 21.84
CA LEU A 33 49.12 11.13 22.15
C LEU A 33 48.15 11.26 20.96
N ALA A 34 48.65 11.10 19.73
CA ALA A 34 47.81 11.00 18.54
C ALA A 34 46.95 9.72 18.56
N PHE A 35 47.49 8.61 19.05
CA PHE A 35 46.77 7.34 19.17
C PHE A 35 45.60 7.43 20.17
N THR A 36 45.82 8.07 21.32
CA THR A 36 44.74 8.28 22.32
C THR A 36 43.66 9.22 21.80
N ALA A 37 44.04 10.31 21.12
CA ALA A 37 43.09 11.24 20.50
C ALA A 37 42.26 10.56 19.39
N PHE A 38 42.88 9.68 18.58
CA PHE A 38 42.19 8.90 17.56
C PHE A 38 41.16 7.94 18.15
N LEU A 39 41.52 7.21 19.23
CA LEU A 39 40.58 6.31 19.91
C LEU A 39 39.39 7.05 20.51
N LEU A 40 39.61 8.23 21.08
CA LEU A 40 38.56 9.09 21.61
C LEU A 40 37.62 9.59 20.50
N ALA A 41 38.18 10.05 19.38
CA ALA A 41 37.40 10.47 18.23
C ALA A 41 36.61 9.31 17.60
N ALA A 42 37.21 8.12 17.53
CA ALA A 42 36.56 6.91 17.04
C ALA A 42 35.42 6.45 17.95
N ALA A 43 35.59 6.53 19.28
CA ALA A 43 34.52 6.21 20.23
C ALA A 43 33.34 7.18 20.12
N VAL A 44 33.62 8.48 20.00
CA VAL A 44 32.57 9.50 19.79
C VAL A 44 31.88 9.30 18.44
N ALA A 45 32.63 9.02 17.37
CA ALA A 45 32.06 8.71 16.07
C ALA A 45 31.23 7.42 16.11
N PHE A 46 31.66 6.39 16.84
CA PHE A 46 30.91 5.15 17.00
C PHE A 46 29.60 5.36 17.78
N VAL A 47 29.59 6.23 18.80
CA VAL A 47 28.36 6.58 19.53
C VAL A 47 27.42 7.42 18.66
N LEU A 48 27.94 8.39 17.89
CA LEU A 48 27.13 9.23 17.01
C LEU A 48 26.59 8.47 15.79
N VAL A 49 27.43 7.66 15.15
CA VAL A 49 27.06 6.83 14.00
C VAL A 49 26.24 5.62 14.44
N GLY A 50 26.57 4.98 15.57
CA GLY A 50 25.75 3.91 16.13
C GLY A 50 24.36 4.38 16.57
N GLY A 51 24.29 5.58 17.17
CA GLY A 51 23.02 6.25 17.49
C GLY A 51 22.22 6.59 16.24
N SER A 52 22.85 7.12 15.19
CA SER A 52 22.15 7.44 13.94
C SER A 52 21.76 6.19 13.15
N VAL A 53 22.58 5.14 13.13
CA VAL A 53 22.30 3.86 12.45
C VAL A 53 21.16 3.11 13.15
N THR A 54 21.10 3.11 14.49
CA THR A 54 19.94 2.53 15.22
C THR A 54 18.66 3.33 15.00
N GLN A 55 18.75 4.66 14.89
CA GLN A 55 17.63 5.52 14.57
C GLN A 55 17.20 5.39 13.09
N TRP A 56 18.12 5.11 12.18
CA TRP A 56 17.87 4.89 10.75
C TRP A 56 17.34 3.47 10.46
N LEU A 57 17.81 2.45 11.19
CA LEU A 57 17.24 1.10 11.19
C LEU A 57 15.83 1.07 11.79
N ARG A 58 15.53 1.92 12.78
CA ARG A 58 14.16 2.16 13.25
C ARG A 58 13.33 3.04 12.29
N GLY A 59 13.97 3.93 11.53
CA GLY A 59 13.33 4.85 10.59
C GLY A 59 13.08 4.31 9.17
N ASN A 60 13.72 3.20 8.79
CA ASN A 60 13.54 2.55 7.48
C ASN A 60 12.49 1.44 7.45
N ALA A 61 11.70 1.28 8.52
CA ALA A 61 10.36 0.75 8.33
C ALA A 61 9.61 1.76 7.45
N ARG A 62 9.51 1.44 6.16
CA ARG A 62 8.79 2.19 5.12
C ARG A 62 7.54 2.87 5.71
N PRO A 63 7.19 4.09 5.29
CA PRO A 63 5.87 4.59 5.57
C PRO A 63 4.87 3.71 4.80
N GLN A 64 4.40 2.63 5.42
CA GLN A 64 2.99 2.29 5.35
C GLN A 64 2.25 3.43 6.06
N ALA A 65 2.23 4.59 5.41
CA ALA A 65 1.39 5.71 5.76
C ALA A 65 -0.04 5.32 5.37
N ASP A 66 -0.59 4.38 6.13
CA ASP A 66 -2.02 4.12 6.32
C ASP A 66 -2.30 2.89 7.21
N GLU A 67 -1.33 2.37 8.00
CA GLU A 67 -1.81 1.73 9.24
C GLU A 67 -2.40 2.87 10.07
N SER A 68 -3.73 2.86 10.22
CA SER A 68 -4.45 3.93 10.89
C SER A 68 -3.78 4.23 12.24
N GLU A 69 -3.69 5.51 12.62
CA GLU A 69 -3.13 5.92 13.92
C GLU A 69 -3.75 5.11 15.08
N PHE A 70 -5.00 4.66 14.89
CA PHE A 70 -5.67 3.70 15.76
C PHE A 70 -5.00 2.32 15.80
N ALA A 71 -4.76 1.67 14.66
CA ALA A 71 -4.08 0.37 14.59
C ALA A 71 -2.71 0.41 15.26
N GLN A 72 -1.94 1.48 15.02
CA GLN A 72 -0.62 1.64 15.65
C GLN A 72 -0.74 1.73 17.18
N ARG A 73 -1.60 2.63 17.71
CA ARG A 73 -1.80 2.77 19.17
C ARG A 73 -2.30 1.48 19.83
N VAL A 74 -3.21 0.75 19.18
CA VAL A 74 -3.73 -0.52 19.70
C VAL A 74 -2.64 -1.59 19.69
N SER A 75 -1.82 -1.65 18.64
CA SER A 75 -0.70 -2.59 18.55
C SER A 75 0.38 -2.35 19.62
N GLU A 76 0.67 -1.09 19.93
CA GLU A 76 1.61 -0.71 20.99
C GLU A 76 1.09 -1.11 22.37
N ARG A 77 -0.20 -0.87 22.63
CA ARG A 77 -0.86 -1.30 23.88
C ARG A 77 -0.88 -2.82 24.01
N LEU A 78 -1.15 -3.54 22.92
CA LEU A 78 -1.11 -5.00 22.90
C LEU A 78 0.29 -5.52 23.22
N ARG A 79 1.34 -4.87 22.70
CA ARG A 79 2.72 -5.21 23.03
C ARG A 79 3.04 -4.95 24.50
N ASP A 80 2.60 -3.82 25.05
CA ASP A 80 2.78 -3.50 26.47
C ASP A 80 2.05 -4.52 27.37
N CYS A 81 0.81 -4.89 27.03
CA CYS A 81 0.08 -5.94 27.76
C CYS A 81 0.82 -7.27 27.77
N ARG A 82 1.32 -7.73 26.61
CA ARG A 82 2.10 -8.98 26.51
C ARG A 82 3.40 -8.93 27.30
N GLN A 83 4.11 -7.81 27.24
CA GLN A 83 5.36 -7.64 27.99
C GLN A 83 5.10 -7.68 29.51
N ARG A 84 4.00 -7.07 29.97
CA ARG A 84 3.61 -7.11 31.38
C ARG A 84 3.16 -8.50 31.81
N GLU A 85 2.37 -9.19 30.98
CA GLU A 85 1.98 -10.58 31.21
C GLU A 85 3.20 -11.48 31.41
N GLU A 86 4.14 -11.45 30.46
CA GLU A 86 5.37 -12.23 30.50
C GLU A 86 6.18 -11.92 31.76
N ARG A 87 6.33 -10.63 32.09
CA ARG A 87 7.01 -10.21 33.31
C ARG A 87 6.35 -10.75 34.58
N PHE A 88 5.02 -10.67 34.71
CA PHE A 88 4.33 -11.20 35.89
C PHE A 88 4.39 -12.73 35.96
N ARG A 89 4.43 -13.41 34.81
CA ARG A 89 4.62 -14.86 34.72
C ARG A 89 6.02 -15.26 35.21
N ASP A 90 7.06 -14.59 34.72
CA ASP A 90 8.45 -14.81 35.15
C ASP A 90 8.64 -14.52 36.65
N GLU A 91 8.05 -13.43 37.14
CA GLU A 91 8.08 -13.11 38.57
C GLU A 91 7.37 -14.18 39.40
N GLY A 92 6.22 -14.70 38.94
CA GLY A 92 5.52 -15.81 39.59
C GLY A 92 6.36 -17.10 39.62
N GLU A 93 7.05 -17.41 38.53
CA GLU A 93 7.91 -18.60 38.45
C GLU A 93 9.12 -18.51 39.39
N ARG A 94 9.69 -17.30 39.56
CA ARG A 94 10.74 -17.04 40.57
C ARG A 94 10.25 -17.29 42.00
N ILE A 95 9.01 -16.89 42.30
CA ILE A 95 8.41 -17.11 43.63
C ILE A 95 8.20 -18.60 43.87
N LEU A 96 7.66 -19.34 42.90
CA LEU A 96 7.52 -20.80 43.02
C LEU A 96 8.86 -21.47 43.28
N LYS A 97 9.92 -21.02 42.60
CA LYS A 97 11.27 -21.52 42.83
C LYS A 97 11.76 -21.21 44.25
N SER A 98 11.50 -20.01 44.76
CA SER A 98 11.84 -19.62 46.14
C SER A 98 11.08 -20.42 47.20
N ILE A 99 9.81 -20.74 46.95
CA ILE A 99 9.01 -21.60 47.83
C ILE A 99 9.58 -23.02 47.81
N ALA A 100 9.90 -23.55 46.64
CA ALA A 100 10.46 -24.89 46.49
C ALA A 100 11.83 -25.02 47.19
N THR A 101 12.71 -24.02 47.06
CA THR A 101 14.00 -24.02 47.77
C THR A 101 13.82 -23.95 49.28
N LEU A 102 12.94 -23.08 49.77
CA LEU A 102 12.71 -22.95 51.22
C LEU A 102 12.09 -24.23 51.81
N ARG A 103 11.22 -24.92 51.07
CA ARG A 103 10.68 -26.24 51.45
C ARG A 103 11.75 -27.32 51.44
N ASP A 104 12.63 -27.35 50.45
CA ASP A 104 13.75 -28.31 50.38
C ASP A 104 14.71 -28.10 51.55
N ASP A 105 15.07 -26.84 51.84
CA ASP A 105 15.96 -26.46 52.95
C ASP A 105 15.40 -26.87 54.33
N LEU A 106 14.08 -26.70 54.53
CA LEU A 106 13.38 -27.20 55.72
C LEU A 106 13.40 -28.73 55.81
N SER A 107 13.20 -29.42 54.69
CA SER A 107 13.16 -30.90 54.66
C SER A 107 14.54 -31.53 54.93
N ARG A 108 15.62 -30.89 54.47
CA ARG A 108 17.00 -31.35 54.67
C ARG A 108 17.50 -31.16 56.08
N ASN A 109 16.99 -30.16 56.81
CA ASN A 109 17.45 -29.83 58.15
C ASN A 109 16.39 -30.21 59.20
N THR A 110 16.32 -31.50 59.53
CA THR A 110 15.35 -32.04 60.48
C THR A 110 15.61 -31.66 61.95
N SER A 111 16.77 -31.05 62.24
CA SER A 111 17.16 -30.59 63.58
C SER A 111 16.94 -29.08 63.81
N VAL A 112 16.22 -28.40 62.92
CA VAL A 112 15.92 -26.96 63.03
C VAL A 112 14.95 -26.73 64.20
N ASP A 113 15.18 -25.64 64.93
CA ASP A 113 14.33 -25.25 66.05
C ASP A 113 12.88 -25.02 65.57
N PRO A 114 11.86 -25.53 66.28
CA PRO A 114 10.46 -25.39 65.88
C PRO A 114 9.97 -23.94 65.73
N THR A 115 10.64 -22.95 66.34
CA THR A 115 10.29 -21.54 66.13
C THR A 115 10.76 -21.03 64.76
N GLU A 116 11.92 -21.50 64.27
CA GLU A 116 12.43 -21.18 62.94
C GLU A 116 11.61 -21.87 61.84
N VAL A 117 11.12 -23.10 62.08
CA VAL A 117 10.19 -23.78 61.17
C VAL A 117 8.91 -22.97 60.99
N LYS A 118 8.30 -22.48 62.07
CA LYS A 118 7.08 -21.65 61.99
C LYS A 118 7.31 -20.36 61.20
N LYS A 119 8.43 -19.67 61.42
CA LYS A 119 8.79 -18.46 60.66
C LYS A 119 8.90 -18.78 59.17
N ALA A 120 9.55 -19.88 58.81
CA ALA A 120 9.69 -20.30 57.43
C ALA A 120 8.33 -20.66 56.79
N GLU A 121 7.43 -21.32 57.52
CA GLU A 121 6.06 -21.59 57.06
C GLU A 121 5.24 -20.30 56.84
N ASP A 122 5.40 -19.29 57.71
CA ASP A 122 4.75 -17.99 57.53
C ASP A 122 5.29 -17.26 56.28
N VAL A 123 6.60 -17.30 56.04
CA VAL A 123 7.21 -16.77 54.80
C VAL A 123 6.69 -17.51 53.57
N ILE A 124 6.57 -18.84 53.61
CA ILE A 124 5.99 -19.62 52.51
C ILE A 124 4.56 -19.17 52.23
N ARG A 125 3.74 -18.94 53.26
CA ARG A 125 2.36 -18.48 53.11
C ARG A 125 2.27 -17.10 52.47
N GLU A 126 3.14 -16.18 52.85
CA GLU A 126 3.23 -14.85 52.23
C GLU A 126 3.67 -14.94 50.77
N LEU A 127 4.65 -15.79 50.46
CA LEU A 127 5.09 -16.03 49.08
C LEU A 127 3.97 -16.65 48.23
N GLU A 128 3.16 -17.56 48.78
CA GLU A 128 2.01 -18.14 48.09
C GLU A 128 0.93 -17.08 47.80
N ALA A 129 0.66 -16.17 48.74
CA ALA A 129 -0.24 -15.05 48.52
C ALA A 129 0.28 -14.12 47.40
N GLU A 130 1.57 -13.78 47.43
CA GLU A 130 2.25 -12.97 46.42
C GLU A 130 2.30 -13.64 45.03
N PHE A 131 2.41 -14.97 44.98
CA PHE A 131 2.27 -15.75 43.75
C PHE A 131 0.85 -15.64 43.19
N SER A 132 -0.17 -15.85 44.03
CA SER A 132 -1.57 -15.77 43.60
C SER A 132 -1.92 -14.39 43.01
N LEU A 133 -1.40 -13.32 43.63
CA LEU A 133 -1.58 -11.95 43.14
C LEU A 133 -0.92 -11.73 41.77
N ARG A 134 0.32 -12.22 41.58
CA ARG A 134 1.01 -12.09 40.29
C ARG A 134 0.37 -12.94 39.20
N HIS A 135 -0.10 -14.13 39.55
CA HIS A 135 -0.84 -14.99 38.62
C HIS A 135 -2.14 -14.32 38.16
N ALA A 136 -2.89 -13.71 39.07
CA ALA A 136 -4.09 -12.94 38.74
C ALA A 136 -3.76 -11.72 37.85
N LYS A 137 -2.67 -10.99 38.14
CA LYS A 137 -2.21 -9.88 37.28
C LYS A 137 -1.84 -10.37 35.87
N ALA A 138 -1.10 -11.48 35.76
CA ALA A 138 -0.77 -12.07 34.47
C ALA A 138 -2.04 -12.45 33.69
N GLY A 139 -3.02 -13.08 34.35
CA GLY A 139 -4.32 -13.40 33.76
C GLY A 139 -5.06 -12.16 33.24
N PHE A 140 -5.12 -11.09 34.03
CA PHE A 140 -5.72 -9.82 33.60
C PHE A 140 -5.05 -9.24 32.35
N PHE A 141 -3.72 -9.25 32.28
CA PHE A 141 -3.01 -8.75 31.09
C PHE A 141 -3.17 -9.65 29.88
N ALA A 142 -3.28 -10.97 30.07
CA ALA A 142 -3.59 -11.92 29.00
C ALA A 142 -4.98 -11.67 28.40
N GLU A 143 -6.00 -11.46 29.25
CA GLU A 143 -7.36 -11.11 28.82
C GLU A 143 -7.38 -9.77 28.06
N CYS A 144 -6.69 -8.75 28.60
CA CYS A 144 -6.56 -7.45 27.93
C CYS A 144 -5.88 -7.59 26.56
N ALA A 145 -4.81 -8.39 26.47
CA ALA A 145 -4.10 -8.63 25.22
C ALA A 145 -4.98 -9.35 24.19
N GLN A 146 -5.82 -10.28 24.62
CA GLN A 146 -6.78 -10.96 23.75
C GLN A 146 -7.83 -9.98 23.22
N GLN A 147 -8.44 -9.16 24.08
CA GLN A 147 -9.43 -8.16 23.66
C GLN A 147 -8.85 -7.14 22.68
N LEU A 148 -7.62 -6.66 22.93
CA LEU A 148 -6.94 -5.74 22.02
C LEU A 148 -6.62 -6.39 20.67
N LYS A 149 -6.29 -7.68 20.66
CA LYS A 149 -6.07 -8.44 19.43
C LYS A 149 -7.35 -8.56 18.60
N GLU A 150 -8.44 -8.95 19.24
CA GLU A 150 -9.77 -9.05 18.58
C GLU A 150 -10.22 -7.70 18.01
N LEU A 151 -9.99 -6.61 18.75
CA LEU A 151 -10.29 -5.25 18.30
C LEU A 151 -9.49 -4.88 17.05
N LEU A 152 -8.20 -5.22 17.02
CA LEU A 152 -7.30 -4.95 15.90
C LEU A 152 -7.68 -5.78 14.67
N ASP A 153 -7.97 -7.07 14.84
CA ASP A 153 -8.42 -7.96 13.77
C ASP A 153 -9.75 -7.47 13.16
N ARG A 154 -10.69 -7.02 14.00
CA ARG A 154 -11.95 -6.41 13.54
C ARG A 154 -11.72 -5.13 12.75
N HIS A 155 -10.79 -4.28 13.19
CA HIS A 155 -10.45 -3.05 12.49
C HIS A 155 -9.88 -3.34 11.10
N ARG A 156 -8.91 -4.26 10.99
CA ARG A 156 -8.34 -4.71 9.71
C ARG A 156 -9.39 -5.27 8.77
N LEU A 157 -10.34 -6.05 9.29
CA LEU A 157 -11.46 -6.55 8.50
C LEU A 157 -12.32 -5.41 7.95
N MET A 158 -12.65 -4.41 8.78
CA MET A 158 -13.42 -3.25 8.35
C MET A 158 -12.69 -2.43 7.27
N GLU A 159 -11.39 -2.22 7.41
CA GLU A 159 -10.58 -1.56 6.40
C GLU A 159 -10.62 -2.32 5.07
N SER A 160 -10.45 -3.66 5.10
CA SER A 160 -10.52 -4.50 3.90
C SER A 160 -11.88 -4.45 3.20
N ILE A 161 -12.97 -4.44 3.96
CA ILE A 161 -14.34 -4.32 3.44
C ILE A 161 -14.52 -2.93 2.81
N SER A 162 -14.00 -1.89 3.45
CA SER A 162 -14.09 -0.52 2.95
C SER A 162 -13.33 -0.34 1.64
N ALA A 163 -12.15 -0.95 1.51
CA ALA A 163 -11.33 -0.95 0.30
C ALA A 163 -12.04 -1.65 -0.85
N ARG A 164 -12.55 -2.88 -0.64
CA ARG A 164 -13.32 -3.63 -1.64
C ARG A 164 -14.60 -2.92 -2.06
N ARG A 165 -15.27 -2.20 -1.14
CA ARG A 165 -16.43 -1.36 -1.48
C ARG A 165 -16.06 -0.16 -2.37
N ARG A 166 -14.88 0.43 -2.18
CA ARG A 166 -14.37 1.49 -3.07
C ARG A 166 -14.07 0.93 -4.46
N GLU A 167 -13.38 -0.19 -4.53
CA GLU A 167 -13.10 -0.90 -5.77
C GLU A 167 -14.38 -1.25 -6.54
N LEU A 168 -15.39 -1.81 -5.86
CA LEU A 168 -16.68 -2.11 -6.48
C LEU A 168 -17.39 -0.86 -7.02
N ARG A 169 -17.28 0.28 -6.33
CA ARG A 169 -17.85 1.54 -6.84
C ARG A 169 -17.12 2.03 -8.09
N ASN A 170 -15.79 1.93 -8.12
CA ASN A 170 -15.01 2.31 -9.28
C ASN A 170 -15.35 1.41 -10.48
N LEU A 171 -15.45 0.10 -10.29
CA LEU A 171 -15.85 -0.83 -11.35
C LEU A 171 -17.27 -0.56 -11.87
N ARG A 172 -18.19 -0.15 -10.99
CA ARG A 172 -19.54 0.26 -11.42
C ARG A 172 -19.51 1.53 -12.23
N GLN A 173 -18.69 2.51 -11.84
CA GLN A 173 -18.55 3.76 -12.58
C GLN A 173 -17.97 3.50 -13.98
N THR A 174 -16.90 2.71 -14.08
CA THR A 174 -16.32 2.36 -15.39
C THR A 174 -17.32 1.59 -16.25
N ASN A 175 -18.11 0.66 -15.67
CA ASN A 175 -19.15 -0.02 -16.44
C ASN A 175 -20.22 0.93 -17.00
N TYR A 176 -20.62 1.98 -16.26
CA TYR A 176 -21.56 2.97 -16.80
C TYR A 176 -20.95 3.78 -17.94
N ASP A 177 -19.66 4.12 -17.82
CA ASP A 177 -18.94 4.82 -18.89
C ASP A 177 -18.79 3.92 -20.13
N ASP A 178 -18.45 2.64 -19.94
CA ASP A 178 -18.32 1.65 -21.00
C ASP A 178 -19.66 1.39 -21.70
N GLU A 179 -20.76 1.30 -20.95
CA GLU A 179 -22.10 1.12 -21.51
C GLU A 179 -22.55 2.34 -22.34
N ALA A 180 -22.18 3.56 -21.93
CA ALA A 180 -22.42 4.76 -22.72
C ALA A 180 -21.64 4.74 -24.05
N VAL A 181 -20.38 4.30 -24.04
CA VAL A 181 -19.56 4.14 -25.26
C VAL A 181 -20.14 3.08 -26.19
N VAL A 182 -20.65 1.96 -25.65
CA VAL A 182 -21.31 0.93 -26.45
C VAL A 182 -22.57 1.46 -27.12
N GLU A 183 -23.41 2.21 -26.41
CA GLU A 183 -24.61 2.79 -27.01
C GLU A 183 -24.29 3.92 -28.02
N GLU A 184 -23.26 4.73 -27.78
CA GLU A 184 -22.79 5.73 -28.75
C GLU A 184 -22.29 5.06 -30.05
N THR A 185 -21.46 4.03 -29.93
CA THR A 185 -20.97 3.28 -31.10
C THR A 185 -22.11 2.58 -31.84
N ARG A 186 -23.09 2.02 -31.12
CA ARG A 186 -24.30 1.46 -31.72
C ARG A 186 -25.08 2.51 -32.51
N PHE A 187 -25.28 3.70 -31.93
CA PHE A 187 -25.97 4.80 -32.60
C PHE A 187 -25.26 5.21 -33.90
N HIS A 188 -23.93 5.32 -33.89
CA HIS A 188 -23.16 5.62 -35.08
C HIS A 188 -23.29 4.54 -36.16
N ILE A 189 -23.23 3.26 -35.78
CA ILE A 189 -23.43 2.16 -36.73
C ILE A 189 -24.83 2.21 -37.35
N GLU A 190 -25.87 2.48 -36.55
CA GLU A 190 -27.24 2.62 -37.05
C GLU A 190 -27.35 3.81 -38.02
N GLN A 191 -26.73 4.96 -37.72
CA GLN A 191 -26.71 6.11 -38.64
C GLN A 191 -25.97 5.78 -39.95
N ASP A 192 -24.76 5.22 -39.87
CA ASP A 192 -23.96 4.86 -41.03
C ASP A 192 -24.70 3.86 -41.93
N SER A 193 -25.44 2.92 -41.34
CA SER A 193 -26.26 1.97 -42.09
C SER A 193 -27.37 2.65 -42.90
N ILE A 194 -28.05 3.64 -42.32
CA ILE A 194 -29.09 4.42 -43.01
C ILE A 194 -28.49 5.25 -44.15
N GLU A 195 -27.31 5.84 -43.94
CA GLU A 195 -26.60 6.59 -44.97
C GLU A 195 -26.19 5.70 -46.15
N LEU A 196 -25.66 4.50 -45.87
CA LEU A 196 -25.33 3.51 -46.89
C LEU A 196 -26.56 3.05 -47.67
N ASP A 197 -27.67 2.75 -47.00
CA ASP A 197 -28.93 2.38 -47.65
C ASP A 197 -29.45 3.50 -48.57
N THR A 198 -29.34 4.75 -48.12
CA THR A 198 -29.70 5.94 -48.93
C THR A 198 -28.79 6.07 -50.15
N ILE A 199 -27.49 5.85 -50.01
CA ILE A 199 -26.54 5.86 -51.15
C ILE A 199 -26.89 4.76 -52.14
N VAL A 200 -27.23 3.56 -51.67
CA VAL A 200 -27.66 2.44 -52.52
C VAL A 200 -28.94 2.77 -53.25
N GLU A 201 -29.93 3.37 -52.58
CA GLU A 201 -31.18 3.80 -53.19
C GLU A 201 -30.94 4.89 -54.27
N LEU A 202 -30.15 5.92 -53.95
CA LEU A 202 -29.77 6.97 -54.90
C LEU A 202 -28.98 6.41 -56.09
N SER A 203 -28.07 5.46 -55.86
CA SER A 203 -27.30 4.78 -56.90
C SER A 203 -28.19 3.95 -57.82
N ASN A 204 -29.14 3.20 -57.26
CA ASN A 204 -30.13 2.43 -58.03
C ASN A 204 -31.03 3.35 -58.87
N ASN A 205 -31.49 4.45 -58.28
CA ASN A 205 -32.29 5.46 -58.97
C ASN A 205 -31.52 6.14 -60.10
N ALA A 206 -30.24 6.47 -59.90
CA ALA A 206 -29.36 7.04 -60.93
C ALA A 206 -29.03 6.05 -62.06
N ALA A 207 -28.81 4.77 -61.73
CA ALA A 207 -28.62 3.71 -62.73
C ALA A 207 -29.88 3.47 -63.56
N GLY A 208 -31.06 3.53 -62.92
CA GLY A 208 -32.36 3.45 -63.57
C GLY A 208 -32.63 4.65 -64.48
N SER A 209 -32.35 5.87 -64.02
CA SER A 209 -32.52 7.09 -64.81
C SER A 209 -31.57 7.13 -66.01
N SER A 210 -30.30 6.77 -65.84
CA SER A 210 -29.34 6.72 -66.95
C SER A 210 -29.75 5.71 -68.04
N LYS A 211 -30.25 4.53 -67.65
CA LYS A 211 -30.79 3.55 -68.61
C LYS A 211 -32.06 4.05 -69.29
N ALA A 212 -32.96 4.69 -68.56
CA ALA A 212 -34.19 5.27 -69.12
C ALA A 212 -33.87 6.43 -70.08
N GLU A 213 -32.90 7.27 -69.75
CA GLU A 213 -32.44 8.39 -70.59
C GLU A 213 -31.75 7.88 -71.85
N GLN A 214 -30.87 6.88 -71.73
CA GLN A 214 -30.25 6.21 -72.88
C GLN A 214 -31.29 5.51 -73.78
N ALA A 215 -32.29 4.84 -73.19
CA ALA A 215 -33.38 4.20 -73.93
C ALA A 215 -34.24 5.23 -74.68
N ASN A 216 -34.55 6.38 -74.06
CA ASN A 216 -35.26 7.47 -74.71
C ASN A 216 -34.44 8.11 -75.84
N ALA A 217 -33.12 8.25 -75.66
CA ALA A 217 -32.22 8.75 -76.71
C ALA A 217 -32.14 7.79 -77.91
N LEU A 218 -32.11 6.47 -77.67
CA LEU A 218 -32.16 5.45 -78.72
C LEU A 218 -33.50 5.47 -79.46
N ARG A 219 -34.60 5.63 -78.74
CA ARG A 219 -35.95 5.73 -79.33
C ARG A 219 -36.08 6.95 -80.24
N ARG A 220 -35.57 8.12 -79.81
CA ARG A 220 -35.51 9.33 -80.66
C ARG A 220 -34.63 9.13 -81.91
N ARG A 221 -33.48 8.45 -81.78
CA ARG A 221 -32.62 8.12 -82.93
C ARG A 221 -33.29 7.15 -83.91
N LEU A 222 -34.00 6.14 -83.41
CA LEU A 222 -34.78 5.22 -84.24
C LEU A 222 -35.93 5.95 -84.95
N GLU A 223 -36.57 6.91 -84.29
CA GLU A 223 -37.64 7.72 -84.89
C GLU A 223 -37.11 8.66 -85.98
N GLN A 224 -35.93 9.26 -85.79
CA GLN A 224 -35.22 10.02 -86.83
C GLN A 224 -34.77 9.13 -88.00
N LEU A 225 -34.25 7.94 -87.73
CA LEU A 225 -33.88 6.96 -88.76
C LEU A 225 -35.12 6.48 -89.53
N ARG A 226 -36.23 6.21 -88.85
CA ARG A 226 -37.50 5.87 -89.48
C ARG A 226 -38.04 7.02 -90.34
N GLY A 227 -37.91 8.27 -89.88
CA GLY A 227 -38.29 9.46 -90.66
C GLY A 227 -37.42 9.68 -91.89
N THR A 228 -36.14 9.29 -91.86
CA THR A 228 -35.23 9.41 -93.01
C THR A 228 -35.34 8.24 -93.99
N LEU A 229 -35.57 7.02 -93.50
CA LEU A 229 -35.87 5.82 -94.32
C LEU A 229 -37.26 5.90 -94.97
N GLY A 230 -38.29 6.34 -94.22
CA GLY A 230 -39.64 6.54 -94.76
C GLY A 230 -39.75 7.68 -95.78
N ARG A 231 -38.73 8.55 -95.87
CA ARG A 231 -38.64 9.61 -96.89
C ARG A 231 -37.95 9.14 -98.18
N LYS A 232 -37.27 7.99 -98.16
CA LYS A 232 -36.52 7.47 -99.32
C LYS A 232 -37.37 6.59 -100.27
N ASP A 233 -38.59 6.24 -99.88
CA ASP A 233 -39.49 5.36 -100.66
C ASP A 233 -40.67 6.10 -101.36
N ARG A 234 -40.56 7.40 -101.63
CA ARG A 234 -41.48 8.09 -102.55
C ARG A 234 -40.73 8.64 -103.76
N PRO A 235 -40.72 7.95 -104.92
CA PRO A 235 -40.35 8.59 -106.16
C PRO A 235 -41.41 9.62 -106.54
N GLU A 236 -40.94 10.82 -106.86
CA GLU A 236 -41.70 11.92 -107.46
C GLU A 236 -42.16 11.55 -108.87
N GLN A 237 -43.45 11.67 -109.14
CA GLN A 237 -44.03 11.96 -110.47
C GLN A 237 -45.11 13.03 -110.20
N GLN A 238 -44.81 14.32 -110.32
CA GLN A 238 -44.84 15.15 -111.53
C GLN A 238 -46.09 15.00 -112.42
N ALA A 239 -46.86 16.11 -112.43
CA ALA A 239 -47.54 16.74 -113.56
C ALA A 239 -48.83 16.08 -114.09
N SER A 240 -49.94 16.77 -114.38
CA SER A 240 -50.29 18.19 -114.46
C SER A 240 -51.77 18.36 -114.11
#